data_AF-A8GMF7-F1
#
_entry.id   AF-A8GMF7-F1
#
_cell.length_a   1.000
_cell.length_b   1.000
_cell.length_c   1.000
_cell.angle_alpha   90.00
_cell.angle_beta   90.00
_cell.angle_gamma   90.00
#
_symmetry.space_group_name_H-M   'P 1'
#
loop_
_entity.id
_entity.type
_entity.pdbx_description
1 polymer ?
#
loop_
_entity_poly.entity_id
_entity_poly.type
_entity_poly.pdbx_seq_one_letter_code
_entity_poly.pdbx_strand_id
1 'polypeptide(L)' 'MPYNNNNDLPNSVKNHLPSHAKDIYREAFNHAFAQYKDADKKRGNGSKEAVAHKLAWSTVEKIS' A
#
# COMPACT_ATOMS: atom_id res chain seq x y z
N MET A 1 -0.70 8.64 -3.40
CA MET A 1 0.31 8.51 -4.49
C MET A 1 1.07 7.19 -4.30
N PRO A 2 1.57 6.51 -5.34
CA PRO A 2 2.36 5.28 -5.16
C PRO A 2 3.70 5.58 -4.45
N TYR A 3 4.18 4.63 -3.66
CA TYR A 3 5.43 4.72 -2.93
C TYR A 3 6.60 4.38 -3.85
N ASN A 4 7.57 5.30 -3.99
CA ASN A 4 8.75 5.09 -4.82
C ASN A 4 9.82 4.23 -4.12
N ASN A 5 9.92 4.34 -2.80
CA ASN A 5 10.95 3.65 -2.02
C ASN A 5 10.45 3.30 -0.61
N ASN A 6 11.16 2.38 0.05
CA ASN A 6 10.79 1.91 1.39
C ASN A 6 10.93 3.01 2.47
N ASN A 7 11.58 4.13 2.15
CA ASN A 7 11.71 5.29 3.03
C ASN A 7 10.48 6.21 3.00
N ASP A 8 9.73 6.20 1.89
CA ASP A 8 8.48 6.94 1.68
C ASP A 8 7.30 6.31 2.45
N LEU A 9 7.48 5.07 2.93
CA LEU A 9 6.50 4.37 3.73
C LEU A 9 6.22 5.08 5.06
N PRO A 10 5.00 4.91 5.62
CA PRO A 10 4.65 5.45 6.92
C PRO A 10 5.62 4.99 8.01
N ASN A 11 5.92 5.86 8.98
CA ASN A 11 6.82 5.50 10.08
C ASN A 11 6.33 4.28 10.86
N SER A 12 5.01 4.09 11.02
CA SER A 12 4.44 2.89 11.66
C SER A 12 4.84 1.59 10.95
N VAL A 13 4.91 1.60 9.61
CA VAL A 13 5.33 0.47 8.77
C VAL A 13 6.85 0.31 8.89
N LYS A 14 7.62 1.41 8.75
CA LYS A 14 9.08 1.36 8.81
C LYS A 14 9.64 0.88 10.15
N ASN A 15 8.94 1.18 11.25
CA ASN A 15 9.39 0.87 12.61
C ASN A 15 8.94 -0.52 13.09
N HIS A 16 7.80 -1.02 12.60
CA HIS A 16 7.30 -2.36 12.97
C HIS A 16 7.79 -3.48 12.05
N LEU A 17 8.23 -3.17 10.82
CA LEU A 17 8.48 -4.19 9.81
C LEU A 17 9.95 -4.33 9.44
N PRO A 18 10.43 -5.57 9.23
CA PRO A 18 11.76 -5.82 8.68
C PRO A 18 11.87 -5.34 7.23
N SER A 19 13.08 -5.11 6.74
CA SER A 19 13.33 -4.55 5.40
C SER A 19 12.63 -5.29 4.26
N HIS A 20 12.49 -6.62 4.37
CA HIS A 20 11.81 -7.44 3.37
C HIS A 20 10.28 -7.18 3.33
N ALA A 21 9.65 -7.05 4.50
CA ALA A 21 8.22 -6.78 4.59
C ALA A 21 7.85 -5.35 4.14
N LYS A 22 8.77 -4.39 4.29
CA LYS A 22 8.61 -3.04 3.71
C LYS A 22 8.50 -3.06 2.19
N ASP A 23 9.30 -3.90 1.55
CA ASP A 23 9.30 -4.05 0.10
C ASP A 23 7.96 -4.61 -0.39
N ILE A 24 7.48 -5.66 0.28
CA ILE A 24 6.19 -6.29 -0.03
C ILE A 24 5.03 -5.33 0.25
N TYR A 25 5.08 -4.55 1.32
CA TYR A 25 4.09 -3.51 1.58
C TYR A 25 4.00 -2.50 0.44
N ARG A 26 5.15 -1.98 -0.01
CA ARG A 26 5.24 -1.03 -1.12
C ARG A 26 4.62 -1.62 -2.38
N GLU A 27 5.01 -2.84 -2.74
CA GLU A 27 4.49 -3.51 -3.94
C GLU A 27 2.98 -3.76 -3.86
N ALA A 28 2.49 -4.27 -2.74
CA ALA A 28 1.07 -4.51 -2.51
C ALA A 28 0.25 -3.21 -2.59
N PHE A 29 0.76 -2.12 -1.98
CA PHE A 29 0.13 -0.81 -2.05
C PHE A 29 0.10 -0.28 -3.48
N ASN A 30 1.25 -0.30 -4.18
CA ASN A 30 1.36 0.22 -5.54
C ASN A 30 0.47 -0.56 -6.51
N HIS A 31 0.42 -1.89 -6.36
CA HIS A 31 -0.44 -2.75 -7.17
C HIS A 31 -1.93 -2.47 -6.91
N ALA A 32 -2.34 -2.40 -5.64
CA ALA A 32 -3.72 -2.04 -5.28
C ALA A 32 -4.07 -0.63 -5.80
N PHE A 33 -3.20 0.35 -5.56
CA PHE A 33 -3.38 1.73 -6.01
C PHE A 33 -3.50 1.83 -7.54
N ALA A 34 -2.70 1.06 -8.29
CA ALA A 34 -2.79 0.98 -9.74
C ALA A 34 -4.13 0.37 -10.21
N GLN A 35 -4.58 -0.74 -9.61
CA GLN A 35 -5.88 -1.32 -9.94
C GLN A 35 -7.05 -0.37 -9.67
N TYR A 36 -7.00 0.38 -8.56
CA TYR A 36 -8.04 1.34 -8.24
C TYR A 36 -7.93 2.64 -9.06
N LYS A 37 -6.76 2.98 -9.62
CA LYS A 37 -6.58 4.14 -10.52
C LYS A 37 -7.44 4.04 -11.78
N ASP A 38 -7.61 2.83 -12.33
CA ASP A 38 -8.46 2.60 -13.49
C ASP A 38 -9.96 2.56 -13.15
N ALA A 39 -10.31 2.10 -11.94
CA ALA A 39 -11.69 2.07 -11.46
C ALA A 39 -12.24 3.45 -11.03
N ASP A 40 -11.37 4.33 -10.50
CA ASP A 40 -11.69 5.67 -9.98
C ASP A 40 -12.16 6.65 -11.07
N LYS A 41 -11.79 6.43 -12.34
CA LYS A 41 -12.38 7.17 -13.48
C LYS A 41 -13.90 6.98 -13.60
N LYS A 42 -14.49 5.94 -12.98
CA LYS A 42 -15.91 5.59 -13.10
C LYS A 42 -16.74 5.78 -11.82
N ARG A 43 -16.13 5.91 -10.63
CA ARG A 43 -16.87 5.99 -9.36
C ARG A 43 -16.24 7.02 -8.44
N GLY A 44 -16.96 8.14 -8.26
CA GLY A 44 -16.52 9.24 -7.43
C GLY A 44 -16.17 8.85 -5.98
N ASN A 45 -15.04 9.40 -5.54
CA ASN A 45 -14.74 9.84 -4.18
C ASN A 45 -14.70 8.81 -3.03
N GLY A 46 -14.53 7.51 -3.32
CA GLY A 46 -14.08 6.55 -2.32
C GLY A 46 -12.55 6.61 -2.21
N SER A 47 -11.98 6.95 -1.05
CA SER A 47 -10.52 7.13 -0.89
C SER A 47 -9.74 5.85 -1.18
N LYS A 48 -9.35 5.64 -2.44
CA LYS A 48 -8.50 4.55 -2.95
C LYS A 48 -7.24 4.30 -2.12
N GLU A 49 -6.70 5.36 -1.54
CA GLU A 49 -5.54 5.31 -0.65
C GLU A 49 -5.85 4.51 0.62
N ALA A 50 -7.02 4.66 1.21
CA ALA A 50 -7.40 3.91 2.40
C ALA A 50 -7.54 2.40 2.11
N VAL A 51 -8.06 2.04 0.94
CA VAL A 51 -8.19 0.64 0.51
C VAL A 51 -6.82 0.03 0.21
N ALA A 52 -5.97 0.76 -0.51
CA ALA A 52 -4.61 0.33 -0.81
C ALA A 52 -3.78 0.15 0.47
N HIS A 53 -3.92 1.05 1.45
CA HIS A 53 -3.29 0.91 2.77
C HIS A 53 -3.74 -0.34 3.52
N LYS A 54 -5.05 -0.63 3.54
CA LYS A 54 -5.59 -1.84 4.18
C LYS A 54 -5.07 -3.11 3.52
N LEU A 55 -5.10 -3.19 2.19
CA LEU A 55 -4.58 -4.33 1.44
C LEU A 55 -3.09 -4.55 1.71
N ALA A 56 -2.29 -3.48 1.66
CA ALA A 56 -0.86 -3.57 1.93
C ALA A 56 -0.56 -4.05 3.36
N TRP A 57 -1.32 -3.57 4.34
CA TRP A 57 -1.19 -4.00 5.73
C TRP A 57 -1.59 -5.48 5.91
N SER A 58 -2.72 -5.90 5.35
CA SER A 58 -3.17 -7.30 5.44
C SER A 58 -2.22 -8.27 4.74
N THR A 59 -1.57 -7.87 3.64
CA THR A 59 -0.53 -8.69 3.00
C THR A 59 0.65 -8.86 3.93
N VAL A 60 1.10 -7.78 4.56
CA VAL A 60 2.18 -7.79 5.55
C VAL A 60 1.85 -8.66 6.76
N GLU A 61 0.63 -8.56 7.31
CA GLU A 61 0.20 -9.39 8.43
C GLU A 61 0.12 -10.89 8.09
N LYS A 62 -0.07 -11.23 6.82
CA LYS A 62 -0.10 -12.63 6.35
C LYS A 62 1.27 -13.27 6.17
N ILE A 63 2.31 -12.47 5.95
CA ILE A 63 3.69 -12.92 5.73
C ILE A 63 4.58 -12.74 6.96
N SER A 64 4.11 -11.98 7.95
CA SER A 64 4.79 -11.77 9.22
C SER A 64 4.51 -12.91 10.20
#